data_AF-A0A918XQP6-F1
#
_entry.id   AF-A0A918XQP6-F1
#
_cell.length_a   1.000
_cell.length_b   1.000
_cell.length_c   1.000
_cell.angle_alpha   90.00
_cell.angle_beta   90.00
_cell.angle_gamma   90.00
#
_symmetry.space_group_name_H-M   'P 1'
#
loop_
_entity.id
_entity.type
_entity.pdbx_description
1 polymer ?
#
loop_
_entity_poly.entity_id
_entity_poly.type
_entity_poly.pdbx_seq_one_letter_code
_entity_poly.pdbx_strand_id
1 'polypeptide(L)'
;MSDDTPLPEQAEPTDPRRARGEPEGLLLVEPCPEDHPSVGPARFLLERWRAARAGDPGRLPSREAFSPESLGRLLGRVSLLEPLAGGRDFRFRVHAGIAADVGGIDLAGKRVGEMPYPDYRRAIIRAFATAIETEAPQIQRLRLNWFGTVYDYTDVVLPLLDEARETPAVLSIMLHYDVDRPAYVSRYRPASVDPARDTLDDE
;
A
#
# COMPACT_ATOMS: atom_id res chain seq x y z
N MET A 1 -4.26 38.46 -46.77
CA MET A 1 -5.42 37.93 -45.99
C MET A 1 -4.97 36.60 -45.46
N SER A 2 -4.47 36.59 -44.23
CA SER A 2 -4.07 35.38 -43.50
C SER A 2 -5.34 34.80 -42.88
N ASP A 3 -5.64 33.54 -43.19
CA ASP A 3 -6.70 32.80 -42.51
C ASP A 3 -6.01 31.94 -41.45
N ASP A 4 -5.97 32.46 -40.23
CA ASP A 4 -5.39 31.84 -39.04
C ASP A 4 -6.54 31.19 -38.27
N THR A 5 -6.91 29.98 -38.68
CA THR A 5 -7.87 29.15 -37.94
C THR A 5 -7.08 28.28 -36.96
N PRO A 6 -7.22 28.45 -35.64
CA PRO A 6 -6.55 27.58 -34.68
C PRO A 6 -7.14 26.17 -34.78
N LEU A 7 -6.25 25.19 -34.90
CA LEU A 7 -6.58 23.77 -34.83
C LEU A 7 -7.30 23.48 -33.49
N PRO A 8 -8.31 22.59 -33.48
CA PRO A 8 -9.01 22.25 -32.25
C PRO A 8 -8.02 21.65 -31.25
N GLU A 9 -7.97 22.27 -30.08
CA GLU A 9 -7.32 21.80 -28.86
C GLU A 9 -7.66 20.32 -28.69
N GLN A 10 -6.65 19.45 -28.78
CA GLN A 10 -6.85 18.02 -28.59
C GLN A 10 -7.28 17.81 -27.14
N ALA A 11 -8.58 17.55 -26.95
CA ALA A 11 -9.08 17.10 -25.67
C ALA A 11 -8.29 15.84 -25.28
N GLU A 12 -7.52 15.93 -24.20
CA GLU A 12 -6.88 14.78 -23.60
C GLU A 12 -7.95 13.69 -23.38
N PRO A 13 -7.66 12.41 -23.67
CA PRO A 13 -8.64 11.35 -23.52
C PRO A 13 -9.09 11.30 -22.06
N THR A 14 -10.32 11.78 -21.80
CA THR A 14 -10.94 11.70 -20.48
C THR A 14 -11.07 10.23 -20.12
N ASP A 15 -10.23 9.81 -19.18
CA ASP A 15 -10.21 8.46 -18.68
C ASP A 15 -11.60 8.05 -18.13
N PRO A 16 -12.27 7.04 -18.73
CA PRO A 16 -13.59 6.59 -18.29
C PRO A 16 -13.60 6.06 -16.84
N ARG A 17 -12.43 5.89 -16.20
CA ARG A 17 -12.29 5.53 -14.78
C ARG A 17 -12.77 6.62 -13.81
N ARG A 18 -12.84 7.90 -14.22
CA ARG A 18 -13.26 9.03 -13.36
C ARG A 18 -14.77 9.12 -13.04
N ALA A 19 -15.62 8.32 -13.70
CA ALA A 19 -17.06 8.58 -13.77
C ALA A 19 -17.93 8.09 -12.58
N ARG A 20 -17.35 7.55 -11.49
CA ARG A 20 -18.15 6.85 -10.44
C ARG A 20 -18.50 7.65 -9.18
N GLY A 21 -18.11 8.92 -9.06
CA GLY A 21 -18.60 9.81 -8.01
C GLY A 21 -18.20 9.45 -6.56
N GLU A 22 -17.31 8.49 -6.34
CA GLU A 22 -16.70 8.28 -5.02
C GLU A 22 -15.72 9.42 -4.70
N PRO A 23 -15.64 9.91 -3.45
CA PRO A 23 -14.69 10.95 -3.09
C PRO A 23 -13.26 10.44 -3.32
N GLU A 24 -12.36 11.31 -3.81
CA GLU A 24 -10.95 10.96 -3.94
C GLU A 24 -10.28 10.84 -2.57
N GLY A 25 -9.27 9.97 -2.47
CA GLY A 25 -8.52 9.75 -1.25
C GLY A 25 -9.01 8.55 -0.46
N LEU A 26 -8.87 8.62 0.87
CA LEU A 26 -9.13 7.48 1.75
C LEU A 26 -10.63 7.27 1.94
N LEU A 27 -11.11 6.06 1.65
CA LEU A 27 -12.51 5.66 1.81
C LEU A 27 -12.72 4.84 3.09
N LEU A 28 -11.75 4.01 3.46
CA LEU A 28 -11.78 3.15 4.64
C LEU A 28 -10.37 2.93 5.16
N VAL A 29 -10.22 2.94 6.48
CA VAL A 29 -9.07 2.35 7.17
C VAL A 29 -9.56 1.64 8.42
N GLU A 30 -9.20 0.38 8.56
CA GLU A 30 -9.60 -0.43 9.71
C GLU A 30 -8.46 -1.37 10.14
N PRO A 31 -8.29 -1.66 11.44
CA PRO A 31 -7.40 -2.72 11.90
C PRO A 31 -7.77 -4.04 11.23
N CYS A 32 -6.78 -4.78 10.77
CA CYS A 32 -6.98 -6.06 10.11
C CYS A 32 -6.37 -7.18 10.97
N PRO A 33 -7.14 -8.21 11.37
CA PRO A 33 -6.60 -9.35 12.10
C PRO A 33 -5.52 -10.08 11.30
N GLU A 34 -4.53 -10.63 11.99
CA GLU A 34 -3.43 -11.33 11.34
C GLU A 34 -3.83 -12.68 10.71
N ASP A 35 -4.87 -13.31 11.23
CA ASP A 35 -5.48 -14.51 10.66
C ASP A 35 -6.35 -14.20 9.43
N HIS A 36 -6.56 -12.93 9.09
CA HIS A 36 -7.31 -12.54 7.91
C HIS A 36 -6.65 -13.06 6.62
N PRO A 37 -7.41 -13.60 5.65
CA PRO A 37 -6.86 -14.23 4.45
C PRO A 37 -5.92 -13.32 3.63
N SER A 38 -6.18 -12.02 3.57
CA SER A 38 -5.33 -11.05 2.83
C SER A 38 -3.93 -10.88 3.43
N VAL A 39 -3.74 -11.25 4.71
CA VAL A 39 -2.43 -11.24 5.39
C VAL A 39 -1.62 -12.50 5.06
N GLY A 40 -2.30 -13.58 4.66
CA GLY A 40 -1.71 -14.90 4.37
C GLY A 40 -0.38 -14.84 3.60
N PRO A 41 -0.28 -14.07 2.50
CA PRO A 41 0.95 -13.96 1.72
C PRO A 41 2.16 -13.42 2.49
N ALA A 42 1.96 -12.57 3.51
CA ALA A 42 3.03 -11.98 4.33
C ALA A 42 3.25 -12.70 5.67
N ARG A 43 2.49 -13.77 5.97
CA ARG A 43 2.57 -14.49 7.25
C ARG A 43 4.00 -14.96 7.56
N PHE A 44 4.73 -15.45 6.55
CA PHE A 44 6.11 -15.91 6.73
C PHE A 44 7.07 -14.78 7.15
N LEU A 45 6.83 -13.52 6.73
CA LEU A 45 7.63 -12.37 7.16
C LEU A 45 7.28 -11.93 8.58
N LEU A 46 6.00 -12.00 8.97
CA LEU A 46 5.56 -11.78 10.35
C LEU A 46 6.18 -12.81 11.31
N GLU A 47 6.16 -14.09 10.93
CA GLU A 47 6.79 -15.17 11.70
C GLU A 47 8.30 -14.96 11.81
N ARG A 48 8.97 -14.58 10.71
CA ARG A 48 10.40 -14.22 10.73
C ARG A 48 10.69 -13.05 11.66
N TRP A 49 9.88 -11.99 11.59
CA TRP A 49 10.02 -10.83 12.47
C TRP A 49 9.94 -11.23 13.94
N ARG A 50 8.97 -12.07 14.29
CA ARG A 50 8.83 -12.60 15.66
C ARG A 50 10.00 -13.46 16.08
N ALA A 51 10.47 -14.36 15.20
CA ALA A 51 11.61 -15.20 15.49
C ALA A 51 12.86 -14.37 15.75
N ALA A 52 13.10 -13.33 14.94
CA ALA A 52 14.21 -12.40 15.15
C ALA A 52 14.07 -11.63 16.48
N ARG A 53 12.87 -11.14 16.81
CA ARG A 53 12.58 -10.44 18.07
C ARG A 53 12.74 -11.35 19.29
N ALA A 54 12.39 -12.63 19.17
CA ALA A 54 12.56 -13.61 20.25
C ALA A 54 14.04 -13.98 20.47
N GLY A 55 14.87 -13.91 19.42
CA GLY A 55 16.31 -14.14 19.51
C GLY A 55 17.07 -13.02 20.23
N ASP A 56 16.57 -11.79 20.21
CA ASP A 56 17.13 -10.63 20.92
C ASP A 56 16.01 -9.81 21.62
N PRO A 57 15.50 -10.29 22.77
CA PRO A 57 14.39 -9.64 23.46
C PRO A 57 14.75 -8.22 23.92
N GLY A 58 13.93 -7.24 23.52
CA GLY A 58 14.14 -5.83 23.86
C GLY A 58 14.79 -5.00 22.76
N ARG A 59 15.11 -5.61 21.60
CA ARG A 59 15.60 -4.90 20.42
C ARG A 59 14.74 -5.19 19.20
N LEU A 60 14.50 -4.18 18.35
CA LEU A 60 13.80 -4.39 17.08
C LEU A 60 14.64 -5.28 16.17
N PRO A 61 14.01 -6.18 15.38
CA PRO A 61 14.74 -6.96 14.36
C PRO A 61 15.53 -6.06 13.42
N SER A 62 16.77 -6.47 13.12
CA SER A 62 17.60 -5.75 12.15
C SER A 62 16.94 -5.76 10.77
N ARG A 63 17.00 -4.62 10.08
CA ARG A 63 16.60 -4.47 8.67
C ARG A 63 17.28 -5.50 7.78
N GLU A 64 18.52 -5.88 8.10
CA GLU A 64 19.30 -6.84 7.30
C GLU A 64 18.73 -8.26 7.34
N ALA A 65 17.93 -8.59 8.35
CA ALA A 65 17.17 -9.86 8.39
C ALA A 65 16.08 -9.94 7.31
N PHE A 66 15.81 -8.83 6.61
CA PHE A 66 14.81 -8.68 5.55
C PHE A 66 15.49 -8.27 4.24
N SER A 67 16.51 -9.03 3.82
CA SER A 67 17.19 -8.82 2.53
C SER A 67 16.21 -8.98 1.35
N PRO A 68 16.50 -8.37 0.18
CA PRO A 68 15.64 -8.49 -1.01
C PRO A 68 15.33 -9.94 -1.41
N GLU A 69 16.31 -10.83 -1.33
CA GLU A 69 16.17 -12.25 -1.63
C GLU A 69 15.19 -12.93 -0.67
N SER A 70 15.23 -12.51 0.60
CA SER A 70 14.40 -13.04 1.66
C SER A 70 12.92 -12.65 1.54
N LEU A 71 12.61 -11.60 0.75
CA LEU A 71 11.25 -11.10 0.49
C LEU A 71 10.54 -11.90 -0.62
N GLY A 72 11.29 -12.59 -1.48
CA GLY A 72 10.76 -13.44 -2.54
C GLY A 72 9.72 -12.73 -3.41
N ARG A 73 8.52 -13.32 -3.53
CA ARG A 73 7.41 -12.78 -4.34
C ARG A 73 6.85 -11.44 -3.83
N LEU A 74 7.18 -11.04 -2.60
CA LEU A 74 6.74 -9.78 -2.02
C LEU A 74 7.67 -8.61 -2.33
N LEU A 75 8.84 -8.83 -2.94
CA LEU A 75 9.84 -7.78 -3.17
C LEU A 75 9.25 -6.54 -3.88
N GLY A 76 8.42 -6.74 -4.90
CA GLY A 76 7.74 -5.64 -5.63
C GLY A 76 6.64 -4.91 -4.84
N ARG A 77 6.27 -5.41 -3.66
CA ARG A 77 5.18 -4.92 -2.79
C ARG A 77 5.68 -4.21 -1.53
N VAL A 78 7.01 -4.13 -1.38
CA VAL A 78 7.64 -3.66 -0.16
C VAL A 78 8.09 -2.23 -0.32
N SER A 79 7.72 -1.40 0.63
CA SER A 79 8.30 -0.07 0.82
C SER A 79 9.13 -0.07 2.10
N LEU A 80 10.32 0.51 2.03
CA LEU A 80 11.17 0.77 3.20
C LEU A 80 11.11 2.26 3.49
N LEU A 81 10.74 2.61 4.71
CA LEU A 81 10.61 3.99 5.15
C LEU A 81 11.48 4.25 6.37
N GLU A 82 11.99 5.47 6.44
CA GLU A 82 12.65 5.99 7.63
C GLU A 82 11.78 7.06 8.30
N PRO A 83 11.72 7.10 9.64
CA PRO A 83 11.02 8.16 10.37
C PRO A 83 11.77 9.49 10.24
N LEU A 84 11.01 10.57 10.15
CA LEU A 84 11.47 11.95 10.20
C LEU A 84 10.91 12.64 11.44
N ALA A 85 11.72 13.50 12.05
CA ALA A 85 11.34 14.30 13.21
C ALA A 85 10.67 13.48 14.34
N GLY A 86 11.19 12.27 14.60
CA GLY A 86 10.68 11.35 15.62
C GLY A 86 9.41 10.59 15.23
N GLY A 87 9.15 10.38 13.94
CA GLY A 87 7.97 9.66 13.44
C GLY A 87 6.77 10.55 13.11
N ARG A 88 6.96 11.89 13.06
CA ARG A 88 5.93 12.84 12.62
C ARG A 88 5.67 12.78 11.11
N ASP A 89 6.65 12.31 10.35
CA ASP A 89 6.58 12.06 8.92
C ASP A 89 7.57 10.94 8.58
N PHE A 90 7.56 10.45 7.35
CA PHE A 90 8.40 9.34 6.90
C PHE A 90 8.92 9.59 5.49
N ARG A 91 10.17 9.19 5.22
CA ARG A 91 10.74 9.24 3.86
C ARG A 91 10.81 7.84 3.28
N PHE A 92 10.35 7.68 2.03
CA PHE A 92 10.55 6.45 1.27
C PHE A 92 12.02 6.31 0.87
N ARG A 93 12.69 5.29 1.41
CA ARG A 93 14.02 4.85 0.95
C ARG A 93 13.91 3.89 -0.21
N VAL A 94 12.92 2.99 -0.12
CA VAL A 94 12.49 2.13 -1.20
C VAL A 94 10.99 2.30 -1.32
N HIS A 95 10.49 2.51 -2.52
CA HIS A 95 9.07 2.53 -2.82
C HIS A 95 8.70 1.26 -3.58
N ALA A 96 7.60 0.62 -3.17
CA ALA A 96 7.13 -0.61 -3.78
C ALA A 96 6.90 -0.41 -5.29
N GLY A 97 7.55 -1.22 -6.11
CA GLY A 97 7.44 -1.13 -7.58
C GLY A 97 6.00 -1.28 -8.06
N ILE A 98 5.22 -2.20 -7.48
CA ILE A 98 3.80 -2.36 -7.81
C ILE A 98 3.00 -1.11 -7.45
N ALA A 99 3.30 -0.44 -6.33
CA ALA A 99 2.63 0.81 -5.98
C ALA A 99 3.02 1.95 -6.93
N ALA A 100 4.26 1.98 -7.41
CA ALA A 100 4.71 2.95 -8.42
C ALA A 100 4.02 2.73 -9.77
N ASP A 101 3.96 1.48 -10.25
CA ASP A 101 3.35 1.11 -11.52
C ASP A 101 1.85 1.40 -11.54
N VAL A 102 1.17 1.15 -10.42
CA VAL A 102 -0.28 1.24 -10.30
C VAL A 102 -0.72 2.66 -9.93
N GLY A 103 0.04 3.31 -9.04
CA GLY A 103 -0.23 4.66 -8.59
C GLY A 103 0.25 5.73 -9.57
N GLY A 104 1.08 5.38 -10.56
CA GLY A 104 1.65 6.29 -11.55
C GLY A 104 2.64 7.30 -10.97
N ILE A 105 3.06 7.12 -9.72
CA ILE A 105 3.96 8.03 -9.01
C ILE A 105 5.05 7.21 -8.33
N ASP A 106 6.30 7.47 -8.69
CA ASP A 106 7.43 7.03 -7.88
C ASP A 106 7.59 7.97 -6.67
N LEU A 107 7.45 7.38 -5.48
CA LEU A 107 7.61 8.07 -4.20
C LEU A 107 9.01 7.92 -3.61
N ALA A 108 9.93 7.20 -4.26
CA ALA A 108 11.31 7.07 -3.77
C ALA A 108 11.95 8.44 -3.50
N GLY A 109 12.51 8.61 -2.30
CA GLY A 109 13.11 9.86 -1.82
C GLY A 109 12.10 10.91 -1.32
N LYS A 110 10.80 10.76 -1.61
CA LYS A 110 9.74 11.68 -1.14
C LYS A 110 9.28 11.33 0.27
N ARG A 111 8.56 12.25 0.89
CA ARG A 111 7.92 12.09 2.19
C ARG A 111 6.49 11.57 2.05
N VAL A 112 6.01 10.83 3.04
CA VAL A 112 4.58 10.48 3.14
C VAL A 112 3.74 11.76 3.19
N GLY A 113 4.22 12.78 3.90
CA GLY A 113 3.66 14.12 3.93
C GLY A 113 3.57 14.82 2.56
N GLU A 114 4.09 14.26 1.47
CA GLU A 114 4.01 14.81 0.09
C GLU A 114 2.99 14.07 -0.81
N MET A 115 2.39 12.95 -0.37
CA MET A 115 1.47 12.12 -1.19
C MET A 115 0.07 12.75 -1.37
N PRO A 116 -0.54 12.85 -2.56
CA PRO A 116 -1.69 13.72 -2.88
C PRO A 116 -2.84 13.81 -1.85
N TYR A 117 -3.26 12.71 -1.21
CA TYR A 117 -4.48 12.67 -0.39
C TYR A 117 -4.23 12.79 1.12
N PRO A 118 -4.56 13.92 1.78
CA PRO A 118 -4.21 14.17 3.19
C PRO A 118 -4.71 13.10 4.17
N ASP A 119 -5.90 12.56 3.96
CA ASP A 119 -6.50 11.56 4.85
C ASP A 119 -5.74 10.24 4.78
N TYR A 120 -5.31 9.87 3.57
CA TYR A 120 -4.44 8.72 3.35
C TYR A 120 -3.04 8.95 3.96
N ARG A 121 -2.44 10.14 3.77
CA ARG A 121 -1.17 10.51 4.42
C ARG A 121 -1.26 10.28 5.94
N ARG A 122 -2.32 10.79 6.58
CA ARG A 122 -2.52 10.68 8.04
C ARG A 122 -2.68 9.23 8.49
N ALA A 123 -3.43 8.42 7.76
CA ALA A 123 -3.61 7.01 8.08
C ALA A 123 -2.28 6.23 8.04
N ILE A 124 -1.49 6.45 6.99
CA ILE A 124 -0.18 5.80 6.82
C ILE A 124 0.82 6.25 7.90
N ILE A 125 0.95 7.57 8.13
CA ILE A 125 1.83 8.11 9.19
C ILE A 125 1.45 7.53 10.55
N ARG A 126 0.14 7.46 10.86
CA ARG A 126 -0.34 6.90 12.12
C ARG A 126 0.09 5.45 12.29
N ALA A 127 -0.12 4.60 11.28
CA ALA A 127 0.26 3.19 11.35
C ALA A 127 1.77 3.00 11.56
N PHE A 128 2.59 3.79 10.87
CA PHE A 128 4.05 3.73 10.98
C PHE A 128 4.55 4.23 12.34
N ALA A 129 3.99 5.33 12.82
CA ALA A 129 4.31 5.87 14.15
C ALA A 129 3.92 4.86 15.24
N THR A 130 2.71 4.30 15.19
CA THR A 130 2.27 3.28 16.14
C THR A 130 3.15 2.03 16.10
N ALA A 131 3.59 1.58 14.92
CA ALA A 131 4.51 0.45 14.82
C ALA A 131 5.84 0.71 15.55
N ILE A 132 6.42 1.90 15.38
CA ILE A 132 7.65 2.29 16.08
C ILE A 132 7.42 2.44 17.58
N GLU A 133 6.37 3.16 18.00
CA GLU A 133 6.08 3.45 19.41
C GLU A 133 5.79 2.19 20.22
N THR A 134 5.10 1.21 19.62
CA THR A 134 4.73 -0.05 20.29
C THR A 134 5.76 -1.16 20.09
N GLU A 135 6.74 -0.93 19.22
CA GLU A 135 7.68 -1.95 18.72
C GLU A 135 6.98 -3.24 18.26
N ALA A 136 5.76 -3.10 17.73
CA ALA A 136 4.92 -4.22 17.32
C ALA A 136 4.40 -4.04 15.89
N PRO A 137 4.21 -5.13 15.14
CA PRO A 137 3.61 -5.07 13.81
C PRO A 137 2.23 -4.39 13.84
N GLN A 138 1.96 -3.57 12.83
CA GLN A 138 0.63 -3.01 12.60
C GLN A 138 0.06 -3.60 11.31
N ILE A 139 -1.20 -4.01 11.35
CA ILE A 139 -1.88 -4.57 10.19
C ILE A 139 -3.20 -3.83 10.02
N GLN A 140 -3.40 -3.27 8.84
CA GLN A 140 -4.58 -2.47 8.53
C GLN A 140 -5.07 -2.79 7.12
N ARG A 141 -6.38 -2.73 6.93
CA ARG A 141 -7.00 -2.76 5.61
C ARG A 141 -7.37 -1.34 5.22
N LEU A 142 -7.06 -1.00 3.97
CA LEU A 142 -7.34 0.30 3.40
C LEU A 142 -8.17 0.15 2.13
N ARG A 143 -9.18 1.00 2.02
CA ARG A 143 -9.86 1.26 0.75
C ARG A 143 -9.60 2.71 0.38
N LEU A 144 -9.10 2.97 -0.82
CA LEU A 144 -8.87 4.32 -1.30
C LEU A 144 -9.31 4.50 -2.75
N ASN A 145 -9.69 5.71 -3.10
CA ASN A 145 -9.90 6.14 -4.47
C ASN A 145 -8.69 6.97 -4.91
N TRP A 146 -7.81 6.37 -5.70
CA TRP A 146 -6.60 7.00 -6.23
C TRP A 146 -6.78 7.34 -7.70
N PHE A 147 -6.84 8.65 -8.00
CA PHE A 147 -7.08 9.18 -9.34
C PHE A 147 -8.27 8.52 -10.07
N GLY A 148 -9.38 8.34 -9.36
CA GLY A 148 -10.61 7.72 -9.89
C GLY A 148 -10.63 6.19 -9.89
N THR A 149 -9.56 5.54 -9.43
CA THR A 149 -9.51 4.07 -9.30
C THR A 149 -9.58 3.66 -7.83
N VAL A 150 -10.54 2.79 -7.51
CA VAL A 150 -10.70 2.26 -6.16
C VAL A 150 -9.75 1.08 -5.94
N TYR A 151 -8.92 1.19 -4.92
CA TYR A 151 -8.00 0.17 -4.44
C TYR A 151 -8.48 -0.33 -3.07
N ASP A 152 -8.42 -1.65 -2.89
CA ASP A 152 -8.63 -2.34 -1.61
C ASP A 152 -7.41 -3.23 -1.37
N TYR A 153 -6.75 -3.01 -0.24
CA TYR A 153 -5.53 -3.73 0.10
C TYR A 153 -5.31 -3.78 1.61
N THR A 154 -4.47 -4.72 2.03
CA THR A 154 -3.97 -4.84 3.40
C THR A 154 -2.52 -4.40 3.44
N ASP A 155 -2.18 -3.56 4.41
CA ASP A 155 -0.81 -3.16 4.69
C ASP A 155 -0.34 -3.89 5.95
N VAL A 156 0.78 -4.61 5.82
CA VAL A 156 1.50 -5.19 6.97
C VAL A 156 2.75 -4.34 7.21
N VAL A 157 2.78 -3.69 8.36
CA VAL A 157 3.82 -2.75 8.78
C VAL A 157 4.68 -3.40 9.85
N LEU A 158 5.97 -3.57 9.57
CA LEU A 158 6.93 -4.14 10.50
C LEU A 158 7.91 -3.05 10.97
N PRO A 159 8.01 -2.78 12.27
CA PRO A 159 9.06 -1.91 12.80
C PRO A 159 10.39 -2.67 12.83
N LEU A 160 11.46 -2.04 12.35
CA LEU A 160 12.79 -2.61 12.23
C LEU A 160 13.83 -1.66 12.82
N LEU A 161 15.04 -2.17 13.07
CA LEU A 161 16.21 -1.35 13.34
C LEU A 161 17.08 -1.27 12.07
N ASP A 162 17.37 -0.06 11.60
CA ASP A 162 18.41 0.14 10.59
C ASP A 162 19.76 0.29 11.29
N GLU A 163 20.50 -0.81 11.43
CA GLU A 163 21.75 -0.82 12.19
C GLU A 163 22.80 0.16 11.66
N ALA A 164 22.88 0.34 10.34
CA ALA A 164 23.82 1.28 9.73
C ALA A 164 23.57 2.74 10.14
N ARG A 165 22.38 3.06 10.65
CA ARG A 165 21.98 4.41 11.09
C ARG A 165 21.69 4.47 12.59
N GLU A 166 21.65 3.33 13.26
CA GLU A 166 21.18 3.19 14.64
C GLU A 166 19.79 3.85 14.88
N THR A 167 18.91 3.78 13.89
CA THR A 167 17.57 4.38 13.95
C THR A 167 16.47 3.37 13.62
N PRO A 168 15.25 3.55 14.17
CA PRO A 168 14.09 2.78 13.72
C PRO A 168 13.84 2.98 12.23
N ALA A 169 13.30 1.95 11.58
CA ALA A 169 12.80 1.97 10.22
C ALA A 169 11.47 1.19 10.15
N VAL A 170 10.74 1.37 9.05
CA VAL A 170 9.49 0.66 8.81
C VAL A 170 9.55 -0.07 7.48
N LEU A 171 9.20 -1.35 7.50
CA LEU A 171 8.93 -2.14 6.30
C LEU A 171 7.41 -2.26 6.13
N SER A 172 6.87 -1.64 5.10
CA SER A 172 5.45 -1.74 4.73
C SER A 172 5.31 -2.72 3.57
N ILE A 173 4.34 -3.63 3.67
CA ILE A 173 4.07 -4.69 2.70
C ILE A 173 2.63 -4.54 2.23
N MET A 174 2.45 -4.11 0.98
CA MET A 174 1.14 -3.89 0.37
C MET A 174 0.59 -5.17 -0.25
N LEU A 175 -0.50 -5.70 0.31
CA LEU A 175 -1.13 -6.96 -0.08
C LEU A 175 -2.51 -6.72 -0.70
N HIS A 176 -2.67 -7.06 -1.96
CA HIS A 176 -3.98 -7.16 -2.60
C HIS A 176 -4.55 -8.57 -2.39
N TYR A 177 -5.89 -8.71 -2.41
CA TYR A 177 -6.57 -10.01 -2.25
C TYR A 177 -6.06 -11.10 -3.20
N ASP A 178 -5.56 -10.72 -4.36
CA ASP A 178 -4.91 -11.63 -5.30
C ASP A 178 -3.46 -11.16 -5.54
N VAL A 179 -2.51 -11.91 -4.99
CA VAL A 179 -1.06 -11.63 -5.12
C VAL A 179 -0.49 -12.05 -6.48
N ASP A 180 -1.22 -12.84 -7.26
CA ASP A 180 -0.82 -13.25 -8.60
C ASP A 180 -1.48 -12.38 -9.68
N ARG A 181 -2.48 -11.56 -9.33
CA ARG A 181 -3.03 -10.54 -10.23
C ARG A 181 -2.31 -9.19 -10.09
N PRO A 182 -2.15 -8.46 -11.22
CA PRO A 182 -1.73 -7.06 -11.15
C PRO A 182 -2.73 -6.28 -10.29
N ALA A 183 -2.26 -5.32 -9.48
CA ALA A 183 -3.14 -4.57 -8.56
C ALA A 183 -4.31 -3.88 -9.28
N TYR A 184 -4.15 -3.54 -10.58
CA TYR A 184 -5.21 -2.98 -11.41
C TYR A 184 -6.36 -3.97 -11.75
N VAL A 185 -6.14 -5.28 -11.62
CA VAL A 185 -7.12 -6.32 -11.97
C VAL A 185 -7.98 -6.74 -10.77
N SER A 186 -7.64 -6.31 -9.55
CA SER A 186 -8.49 -6.48 -8.37
C SER A 186 -9.64 -5.47 -8.39
N ARG A 187 -10.49 -5.53 -9.43
CA ARG A 187 -11.81 -4.90 -9.38
C ARG A 187 -12.55 -5.52 -8.20
N TYR A 188 -12.80 -4.73 -7.16
CA TYR A 188 -13.80 -5.07 -6.18
C TYR A 188 -15.14 -5.28 -6.93
N ARG A 189 -15.60 -6.53 -6.97
CA ARG A 189 -17.00 -6.87 -7.26
C ARG A 189 -17.68 -6.81 -5.89
N PRO A 190 -18.63 -5.90 -5.63
CA PRO A 190 -19.33 -5.90 -4.35
C PRO A 190 -19.92 -7.28 -4.09
N ALA A 191 -19.74 -7.77 -2.86
CA ALA A 191 -20.40 -8.98 -2.37
C ALA A 191 -21.90 -8.69 -2.19
N SER A 192 -22.62 -8.57 -3.30
CA SER A 192 -24.08 -8.44 -3.34
C SER A 192 -24.63 -8.64 -4.75
N VAL A 193 -24.31 -9.74 -5.42
CA VAL A 193 -25.21 -10.37 -6.39
C VAL A 193 -25.11 -11.88 -6.24
N ASP A 194 -26.22 -12.45 -5.77
CA ASP A 194 -26.49 -13.88 -5.71
C ASP A 194 -26.23 -14.54 -7.09
N PRO A 195 -25.37 -15.58 -7.21
CA PRO A 195 -25.11 -16.26 -8.48
C PRO A 195 -26.29 -17.11 -8.98
N ALA A 196 -27.46 -17.10 -8.33
CA ALA A 196 -28.59 -17.98 -8.64
C ALA A 196 -29.69 -17.39 -9.56
N ARG A 197 -29.40 -16.38 -10.39
CA ARG A 197 -30.41 -15.82 -11.32
C ARG A 197 -29.95 -15.66 -12.79
N ASP A 198 -29.08 -16.56 -13.23
CA ASP A 198 -28.76 -16.72 -14.66
C ASP A 198 -28.93 -18.19 -15.05
N THR A 199 -30.18 -18.66 -14.97
CA THR A 199 -30.62 -19.83 -15.72
C THR A 199 -31.70 -19.35 -16.69
N LEU A 200 -31.24 -19.08 -17.91
CA LEU A 200 -31.85 -19.51 -19.17
C LEU A 200 -33.35 -19.22 -19.31
N ASP A 201 -33.67 -18.03 -19.84
CA ASP A 201 -34.58 -17.97 -20.98
C ASP A 201 -33.75 -18.30 -22.23
N ASP A 202 -33.88 -19.54 -22.71
CA ASP A 202 -33.67 -19.95 -24.11
C ASP A 202 -34.09 -21.44 -24.21
N GLU A 203 -35.40 -21.65 -24.40
CA GLU A 203 -36.03 -22.50 -25.45
C GLU A 203 -37.56 -22.52 -25.28
#